data_AF-A0A1B2EXZ6-F1
#
_entry.id   AF-A0A1B2EXZ6-F1
#
_cell.length_a   1.000
_cell.length_b   1.000
_cell.length_c   1.000
_cell.angle_alpha   90.00
_cell.angle_beta   90.00
_cell.angle_gamma   90.00
#
_symmetry.space_group_name_H-M   'P 1'
#
loop_
_entity.id
_entity.type
_entity.pdbx_description
1 polymer ?
#
loop_
_entity_poly.entity_id
_entity_poly.type
_entity_poly.pdbx_seq_one_letter_code
_entity_poly.pdbx_strand_id
1 'polypeptide(L)'
;MGQDEEGTLSRIKSLRREVIEPKVKEYYGRVFKTTGDGVLVEFQSPVEAVRCAVGLQEALASKPELTVKLPKFSRGPPPRGPQPEVPAPKKPKRRAGWL
;
A
#
# COMPACT_ATOMS: atom_id res chain seq x y z
N MET A 1 -29.89 -11.07 11.07
CA MET A 1 -29.01 -10.36 10.12
C MET A 1 -27.84 -9.65 10.83
N GLY A 2 -27.37 -10.10 12.01
CA GLY A 2 -26.31 -9.43 12.79
C GLY A 2 -25.24 -10.35 13.40
N GLN A 3 -25.26 -11.66 13.12
CA GLN A 3 -24.23 -12.59 13.62
C GLN A 3 -22.86 -12.38 12.92
N ASP A 4 -22.88 -11.90 11.67
CA ASP A 4 -21.65 -11.61 10.91
C ASP A 4 -20.91 -10.37 11.45
N GLU A 5 -21.65 -9.40 11.97
CA GLU A 5 -21.10 -8.15 12.54
C GLU A 5 -20.39 -8.41 13.87
N GLU A 6 -21.00 -9.19 14.77
CA GLU A 6 -20.40 -9.56 16.05
C GLU A 6 -19.14 -10.42 15.86
N GLY A 7 -19.19 -11.38 14.91
CA GLY A 7 -18.05 -12.20 14.53
C GLY A 7 -16.89 -11.36 13.96
N THR A 8 -17.20 -10.39 13.09
CA THR A 8 -16.22 -9.47 12.52
C THR A 8 -15.59 -8.59 13.60
N LEU A 9 -16.40 -8.05 14.52
CA LEU A 9 -15.91 -7.23 15.63
C LEU A 9 -14.99 -8.02 16.57
N SER A 10 -15.34 -9.28 16.85
CA SER A 10 -14.49 -10.18 17.66
C SER A 10 -13.13 -10.41 16.99
N ARG A 11 -13.13 -10.67 15.67
CA ARG A 11 -11.90 -10.85 14.89
C ARG A 11 -11.00 -9.62 14.88
N ILE A 12 -11.59 -8.43 14.71
CA ILE A 12 -10.85 -7.16 14.77
C ILE A 12 -10.23 -6.95 16.15
N LYS A 13 -10.97 -7.27 17.23
CA LYS A 13 -10.46 -7.17 18.60
C LYS A 13 -9.29 -8.14 18.86
N SER A 14 -9.40 -9.39 18.41
CA SER A 14 -8.32 -10.37 18.51
C SER A 14 -7.09 -9.94 17.72
N LEU A 15 -7.26 -9.54 16.45
CA LEU A 15 -6.16 -9.05 15.62
C LEU A 15 -5.42 -7.89 16.29
N ARG A 16 -6.18 -6.96 16.88
CA ARG A 16 -5.60 -5.82 17.59
C ARG A 16 -4.76 -6.26 18.79
N ARG A 17 -5.29 -7.12 19.67
CA ARG A 17 -4.59 -7.55 20.90
C ARG A 17 -3.43 -8.49 20.63
N GLU A 18 -3.55 -9.36 19.64
CA GLU A 18 -2.62 -10.46 19.42
C GLU A 18 -1.53 -10.13 18.39
N VAL A 19 -1.76 -9.15 17.52
CA VAL A 19 -0.83 -8.80 16.44
C VAL A 19 -0.44 -7.33 16.50
N ILE A 20 -1.41 -6.41 16.50
CA ILE A 20 -1.13 -4.97 16.38
C ILE A 20 -0.44 -4.44 17.63
N GLU A 21 -1.03 -4.60 18.82
CA GLU A 21 -0.48 -4.07 20.07
C GLU A 21 0.92 -4.64 20.41
N PRO A 22 1.20 -5.94 20.24
CA PRO A 22 2.53 -6.49 20.43
C PRO A 22 3.56 -5.91 19.46
N LYS A 23 3.22 -5.80 18.16
CA LYS A 23 4.14 -5.23 17.15
C LYS A 23 4.41 -3.77 17.41
N VAL A 24 3.37 -2.98 17.74
CA VAL A 24 3.53 -1.58 18.11
C VAL A 24 4.50 -1.43 19.29
N LYS A 25 4.37 -2.29 20.30
CA LYS A 25 5.25 -2.28 21.48
C LYS A 25 6.70 -2.70 21.15
N GLU A 26 6.89 -3.66 20.25
CA GLU A 26 8.21 -4.12 19.77
C GLU A 26 9.03 -2.97 19.15
N TYR A 27 8.36 -2.03 18.50
CA TYR A 27 8.98 -0.84 17.89
C TYR A 27 8.77 0.44 18.71
N TYR A 28 8.58 0.32 20.03
CA TYR A 28 8.47 1.45 20.97
C TYR A 28 7.35 2.47 20.64
N GLY A 29 6.34 2.04 19.88
CA GLY A 29 5.17 2.84 19.58
C GLY A 29 4.12 2.78 20.69
N ARG A 30 3.18 3.73 20.66
CA ARG A 30 2.04 3.78 21.56
C ARG A 30 0.75 3.96 20.77
N VAL A 31 -0.25 3.12 21.05
CA VAL A 31 -1.59 3.31 20.52
C VAL A 31 -2.22 4.53 21.22
N PHE A 32 -2.43 5.61 20.47
CA PHE A 32 -3.01 6.85 20.99
C PHE A 32 -4.55 6.85 20.84
N LYS A 33 -5.07 6.29 19.75
CA LYS A 33 -6.52 6.26 19.50
C LYS A 33 -6.91 5.09 18.62
N THR A 34 -8.15 4.63 18.74
CA THR A 34 -8.77 3.72 17.78
C THR A 34 -10.06 4.29 17.22
N THR A 35 -10.35 4.03 15.96
CA THR A 35 -11.50 4.60 15.24
C THR A 35 -12.02 3.56 14.26
N GLY A 36 -13.20 3.00 14.55
CA GLY A 36 -13.74 1.87 13.80
C GLY A 36 -12.82 0.66 13.86
N ASP A 37 -12.40 0.19 12.69
CA ASP A 37 -11.40 -0.85 12.45
C ASP A 37 -9.96 -0.32 12.41
N GLY A 38 -9.78 1.01 12.40
CA GLY A 38 -8.48 1.69 12.38
C GLY A 38 -7.85 1.93 13.75
N VAL A 39 -6.51 1.96 13.76
CA VAL A 39 -5.67 2.26 14.94
C VAL A 39 -4.70 3.39 14.59
N LEU A 40 -4.61 4.39 15.47
CA LEU A 40 -3.64 5.48 15.40
C LEU A 40 -2.54 5.22 16.43
N VAL A 41 -1.31 5.20 15.94
CA VAL A 41 -0.11 4.88 16.72
C VAL A 41 0.88 6.02 16.59
N GLU A 42 1.42 6.47 17.72
CA GLU A 42 2.52 7.44 17.77
C GLU A 42 3.85 6.74 18.00
N PHE A 43 4.90 7.29 17.39
CA PHE A 43 6.29 6.85 17.53
C PHE A 43 7.17 8.09 17.72
N GLN A 44 8.21 7.98 18.55
CA GLN A 44 9.20 9.06 18.70
C GLN A 44 10.16 9.14 17.50
N SER A 45 10.28 8.04 16.73
CA SER A 45 11.12 7.96 15.54
C SER A 45 10.30 7.61 14.29
N PRO A 46 10.44 8.35 13.17
CA PRO A 46 9.80 7.98 11.91
C PRO A 46 10.35 6.66 11.35
N VAL A 47 11.61 6.31 11.65
CA VAL A 47 12.20 5.04 11.21
C VAL A 47 11.55 3.85 11.92
N GLU A 48 11.27 3.97 13.22
CA GLU A 48 10.56 2.95 13.98
C GLU A 48 9.12 2.78 13.51
N ALA A 49 8.44 3.90 13.18
CA ALA A 49 7.10 3.86 12.61
C ALA A 49 7.06 3.05 11.31
N VAL A 50 8.01 3.29 10.39
CA VAL A 50 8.08 2.56 9.12
C VAL A 50 8.44 1.09 9.35
N ARG A 51 9.40 0.79 10.23
CA ARG A 51 9.74 -0.60 10.58
C ARG A 51 8.55 -1.34 11.20
N CYS A 52 7.79 -0.68 12.06
CA CYS A 52 6.55 -1.21 12.61
C CYS A 52 5.52 -1.51 11.53
N ALA A 53 5.33 -0.60 10.57
CA ALA A 53 4.39 -0.81 9.48
C ALA A 53 4.76 -2.03 8.62
N VAL A 54 6.04 -2.17 8.27
CA VAL A 54 6.54 -3.33 7.51
C VAL A 54 6.39 -4.61 8.30
N GLY A 55 6.86 -4.65 9.56
CA GLY A 55 6.75 -5.84 10.41
C GLY A 55 5.30 -6.25 10.68
N LEU A 56 4.36 -5.29 10.73
CA LEU A 56 2.95 -5.57 10.84
C LEU A 56 2.39 -6.18 9.54
N GLN A 57 2.75 -5.66 8.38
CA GLN A 57 2.35 -6.23 7.08
C GLN A 57 2.85 -7.67 6.91
N GLU A 58 4.08 -7.96 7.31
CA GLU A 58 4.64 -9.32 7.28
C GLU A 58 3.93 -10.27 8.27
N ALA A 59 3.64 -9.79 9.48
CA ALA A 59 2.91 -10.56 10.48
C ALA A 59 1.46 -10.87 10.04
N LEU A 60 0.84 -9.97 9.28
CA LEU A 60 -0.50 -10.17 8.70
C LEU A 60 -0.45 -11.12 7.50
N ALA A 61 0.58 -11.03 6.66
CA ALA A 61 0.77 -11.91 5.51
C ALA A 61 0.98 -13.39 5.94
N SER A 62 1.59 -13.61 7.11
CA SER A 62 1.74 -14.95 7.69
C SER A 62 0.49 -15.48 8.40
N LYS A 63 -0.55 -14.64 8.60
CA LYS A 63 -1.83 -15.01 9.23
C LYS A 63 -3.04 -14.66 8.33
N PRO A 64 -3.20 -15.36 7.19
CA PRO A 64 -4.26 -15.08 6.22
C PRO A 64 -5.68 -15.21 6.79
N GLU A 65 -5.87 -15.95 7.88
CA GLU A 65 -7.15 -16.17 8.57
C GLU A 65 -7.65 -14.97 9.37
N LEU A 66 -6.79 -13.98 9.61
CA LEU A 66 -7.09 -12.71 10.28
C LEU A 66 -7.16 -11.53 9.31
N THR A 67 -6.85 -11.73 8.02
CA THR A 67 -6.83 -10.68 7.00
C THR A 67 -8.05 -10.76 6.08
N VAL A 68 -8.76 -9.65 5.91
CA VAL A 68 -9.74 -9.50 4.84
C VAL A 68 -8.96 -9.36 3.53
N LYS A 69 -9.19 -10.26 2.57
CA LYS A 69 -8.54 -10.18 1.25
C LYS A 69 -8.99 -8.90 0.55
N LEU A 70 -8.10 -7.91 0.53
CA LEU A 70 -8.26 -6.77 -0.36
C LEU A 70 -8.34 -7.30 -1.81
N PRO A 71 -9.18 -6.72 -2.67
CA PRO A 71 -9.17 -7.06 -4.09
C PRO A 71 -7.75 -6.87 -4.61
N LYS A 72 -7.21 -7.87 -5.31
CA LYS A 72 -5.89 -7.76 -5.93
C LYS A 72 -5.95 -6.58 -6.90
N PHE A 73 -5.34 -5.46 -6.51
CA PHE A 73 -5.10 -4.37 -7.44
C PHE A 73 -4.05 -4.89 -8.43
N SER A 74 -4.51 -5.42 -9.56
CA SER A 74 -3.62 -5.70 -10.67
C SER A 74 -2.98 -4.36 -11.02
N ARG A 75 -1.69 -4.18 -10.75
CA ARG A 75 -0.96 -3.02 -11.27
C ARG A 75 -1.13 -3.09 -12.78
N GLY A 76 -1.98 -2.24 -13.34
CA GLY A 76 -2.02 -2.03 -14.78
C GLY A 76 -0.63 -1.58 -15.24
N PRO A 77 -0.29 -1.76 -16.53
CA PRO A 77 0.92 -1.16 -17.07
C PRO A 77 0.91 0.34 -16.74
N PRO A 78 2.06 0.93 -16.35
CA PRO A 78 2.12 2.36 -16.05
C PRO A 78 1.57 3.15 -17.25
N PRO A 79 0.90 4.30 -17.02
CA PRO A 79 0.42 5.12 -18.12
C PRO A 79 1.61 5.47 -19.01
N ARG A 80 1.53 5.11 -20.30
CA ARG A 80 2.52 5.56 -21.29
C ARG A 80 2.41 7.08 -21.33
N GLY A 81 3.43 7.76 -20.83
CA GLY A 81 3.55 9.21 -21.00
C GLY A 81 3.55 9.59 -22.48
N PRO A 82 3.33 10.87 -22.81
CA PRO A 82 3.40 11.34 -24.19
C PRO A 82 4.77 10.97 -24.76
N GLN A 83 4.77 10.12 -25.79
CA GLN A 83 5.98 9.81 -26.53
C GLN A 83 6.43 11.09 -27.23
N PRO A 84 7.71 11.49 -27.15
CA PRO A 84 8.19 12.59 -27.96
C PRO A 84 7.98 12.20 -29.43
N GLU A 85 7.14 12.96 -30.16
CA GLU A 85 7.07 12.85 -31.61
C GLU A 85 8.45 13.20 -32.16
N VAL A 86 9.19 12.17 -32.57
CA VAL A 86 10.44 12.35 -33.30
C VAL A 86 10.06 12.82 -34.70
N PRO A 87 10.39 14.07 -35.10
CA PRO A 87 10.02 14.56 -36.41
C PRO A 87 10.71 13.71 -37.49
N ALA A 88 9.92 13.25 -38.46
CA ALA A 88 10.40 12.43 -39.55
C ALA A 88 11.57 13.10 -40.29
N PRO A 89 12.59 12.34 -40.73
CA PRO A 89 13.73 12.88 -41.45
C PRO A 89 13.26 13.59 -42.73
N LYS A 90 13.62 14.87 -42.88
CA LYS A 90 13.29 15.64 -44.08
C LYS A 90 13.98 15.01 -45.29
N LYS A 91 13.20 14.64 -46.31
CA LYS A 91 13.73 14.09 -47.56
C LYS A 91 14.67 15.12 -48.22
N PRO A 92 15.81 14.69 -48.78
CA PRO A 92 16.74 15.59 -49.44
C PRO A 92 16.07 16.23 -50.67
N LYS A 93 16.04 17.56 -50.72
CA LYS A 93 15.61 18.32 -51.90
C LYS A 93 16.63 18.09 -53.02
N ARG A 94 16.24 17.29 -54.03
CA ARG A 94 17.00 17.17 -55.28
C ARG A 94 16.97 18.52 -55.99
N ARG A 95 18.11 19.22 -56.05
CA ARG A 95 18.32 20.33 -56.98
C ARG A 95 18.48 19.73 -58.38
N ALA A 96 17.39 19.69 -59.14
CA ALA A 96 17.47 19.85 -60.59
C ALA A 96 17.56 21.36 -60.83
N GLY A 97 18.41 21.93 -61.67
CA GLY A 97 19.27 21.46 -62.74
C GLY A 97 19.55 22.75 -63.53
N TRP A 98 20.79 22.98 -63.93
CA TRP A 98 21.20 24.18 -64.67
C TRP A 98 20.58 24.17 -66.07
N LEU A 99 19.93 25.27 -66.45
CA LEU A 99 19.78 25.82 -67.81
C LEU A 99 19.23 27.25 -67.71
#